data_AF-A0ABD0NRJ5-F1
#
_entry.id   AF-A0ABD0NRJ5-F1
#
_cell.length_a   1.000
_cell.length_b   1.000
_cell.length_c   1.000
_cell.angle_alpha   90.00
_cell.angle_beta   90.00
_cell.angle_gamma   90.00
#
_symmetry.space_group_name_H-M   'P 1'
#
loop_
_entity.id
_entity.type
_entity.pdbx_description
1 polymer ?
#
loop_
_entity_poly.entity_id
_entity_poly.type
_entity_poly.pdbx_seq_one_letter_code
_entity_poly.pdbx_strand_id
1 'polypeptide(L)'
;IEELTSHLPALQPQSSSNSSVESSNSTETSSPPVKRKPRLSFQGGAKRALLKWVQTTATKRLGLDVKDFGPSWRTGVAFHAVIFALQPHLVNMERVWRRPNRENLEEAFSLAEKELGIPRLLDPE
;
A
#
# COMPACT_ATOMS: atom_id res chain seq x y z
N ILE A 1 24.86 -45.09 -28.79
CA ILE A 1 24.79 -44.27 -27.56
C ILE A 1 23.64 -43.27 -27.74
N GLU A 2 22.45 -43.72 -28.13
CA GLU A 2 21.42 -44.37 -27.30
C GLU A 2 20.92 -43.45 -26.17
N GLU A 3 19.86 -42.73 -26.54
CA GLU A 3 18.59 -42.55 -25.82
C GLU A 3 18.53 -43.10 -24.38
N LEU A 4 18.37 -42.18 -23.41
CA LEU A 4 17.85 -42.48 -22.08
C LEU A 4 16.54 -41.70 -21.92
N THR A 5 15.50 -42.19 -22.59
CA THR A 5 14.13 -42.09 -22.07
C THR A 5 14.01 -43.01 -20.85
N SER A 6 12.92 -42.85 -20.11
CA SER A 6 12.43 -43.77 -19.07
C SER A 6 12.92 -43.47 -17.64
N HIS A 7 12.12 -43.38 -16.58
CA HIS A 7 10.69 -43.62 -16.34
C HIS A 7 10.29 -42.79 -15.10
N LEU A 8 9.15 -42.11 -15.11
CA LEU A 8 8.49 -41.63 -13.89
C LEU A 8 7.06 -42.22 -13.87
N PRO A 9 6.67 -42.93 -12.80
CA PRO A 9 5.42 -43.67 -12.76
C PRO A 9 4.21 -42.78 -12.46
N ALA A 10 3.09 -43.19 -13.04
CA ALA A 10 1.76 -42.59 -12.98
C ALA A 10 1.06 -42.77 -11.63
N LEU A 11 0.18 -41.84 -11.27
CA LEU A 11 -1.01 -42.13 -10.45
C LEU A 11 -2.20 -41.26 -10.89
N GLN A 12 -3.16 -41.88 -11.57
CA GLN A 12 -4.55 -41.44 -11.63
C GLN A 12 -5.22 -41.70 -10.28
N PRO A 13 -6.16 -40.84 -9.85
CA PRO A 13 -7.26 -41.32 -9.01
C PRO A 13 -8.55 -41.41 -9.81
N GLN A 14 -9.06 -42.64 -9.81
CA GLN A 14 -10.34 -43.07 -10.33
C GLN A 14 -11.51 -42.44 -9.56
N SER A 15 -12.62 -42.31 -10.27
CA SER A 15 -13.97 -42.09 -9.74
C SER A 15 -14.29 -43.01 -8.56
N SER A 16 -14.98 -42.51 -7.54
CA SER A 16 -16.23 -43.08 -6.99
C SER A 16 -16.64 -42.33 -5.73
N SER A 17 -17.82 -41.72 -5.77
CA SER A 17 -18.57 -41.29 -4.61
C SER A 17 -18.79 -42.46 -3.64
N ASN A 18 -18.82 -42.18 -2.33
CA ASN A 18 -19.76 -42.83 -1.41
C ASN A 18 -19.97 -41.94 -0.18
N SER A 19 -21.25 -41.77 0.15
CA SER A 19 -21.82 -41.08 1.29
C SER A 19 -21.49 -41.75 2.63
N SER A 20 -21.36 -40.96 3.69
CA SER A 20 -21.96 -41.30 4.98
C SER A 20 -22.21 -40.06 5.83
N VAL A 21 -23.42 -40.02 6.36
CA VAL A 21 -23.98 -39.04 7.29
C VAL A 21 -23.71 -39.48 8.73
N GLU A 22 -24.05 -38.59 9.66
CA GLU A 22 -24.07 -38.74 11.14
C GLU A 22 -22.72 -38.42 11.83
N SER A 23 -22.62 -37.60 12.89
CA SER A 23 -23.60 -37.18 13.88
C SER A 23 -23.38 -35.74 14.38
N SER A 24 -24.49 -35.19 14.86
CA SER A 24 -24.74 -33.89 15.45
C SER A 24 -24.20 -33.70 16.87
N ASN A 25 -23.72 -32.50 17.18
CA ASN A 25 -23.96 -31.61 18.34
C ASN A 25 -22.73 -30.65 18.39
N SER A 26 -22.80 -29.32 18.36
CA SER A 26 -23.72 -28.40 19.02
C SER A 26 -23.67 -27.02 18.35
N THR A 27 -24.77 -26.29 18.43
CA THR A 27 -24.87 -24.82 18.59
C THR A 27 -24.30 -23.88 17.50
N GLU A 28 -25.26 -23.27 16.78
CA GLU A 28 -25.38 -21.81 16.57
C GLU A 28 -24.69 -21.13 15.35
N THR A 29 -25.58 -20.73 14.41
CA THR A 29 -25.58 -19.54 13.53
C THR A 29 -24.42 -19.28 12.54
N SER A 30 -24.69 -19.59 11.26
CA SER A 30 -24.51 -18.74 10.06
C SER A 30 -23.16 -18.03 9.83
N SER A 31 -22.32 -18.56 8.92
CA SER A 31 -21.77 -17.84 7.74
C SER A 31 -20.53 -18.54 7.12
N PRO A 32 -20.34 -18.53 5.78
CA PRO A 32 -19.18 -19.14 5.11
C PRO A 32 -17.87 -18.34 5.27
N PRO A 33 -16.69 -18.95 5.04
CA PRO A 33 -15.40 -18.33 5.32
C PRO A 33 -15.12 -17.18 4.35
N VAL A 34 -15.11 -15.96 4.88
CA VAL A 34 -14.77 -14.75 4.12
C VAL A 34 -13.27 -14.79 3.80
N LYS A 35 -12.90 -15.18 2.57
CA LYS A 35 -11.62 -14.81 1.97
C LYS A 35 -11.55 -13.28 1.94
N ARG A 36 -11.04 -12.67 3.02
CA ARG A 36 -10.86 -11.23 3.13
C ARG A 36 -9.75 -10.80 2.19
N LYS A 37 -10.08 -10.63 0.91
CA LYS A 37 -9.33 -9.71 0.04
C LYS A 37 -9.46 -8.33 0.69
N PRO A 38 -8.37 -7.60 0.94
CA PRO A 38 -8.49 -6.23 1.42
C PRO A 38 -9.22 -5.44 0.35
N ARG A 39 -10.50 -5.13 0.60
CA ARG A 39 -11.25 -4.23 -0.28
C ARG A 39 -10.76 -2.82 0.03
N LEU A 40 -9.64 -2.44 -0.60
CA LEU A 40 -9.40 -1.04 -0.93
C LEU A 40 -10.33 -0.66 -2.09
N SER A 41 -11.64 -0.79 -1.90
CA SER A 41 -12.62 -0.21 -2.83
C SER A 41 -12.65 1.28 -2.54
N PHE A 42 -11.64 1.97 -3.03
CA PHE A 42 -11.65 3.42 -3.07
C PHE A 42 -12.72 3.84 -4.09
N GLN A 43 -13.94 4.03 -3.59
CA GLN A 43 -15.04 4.61 -4.36
C GLN A 43 -14.63 6.03 -4.76
N GLY A 44 -14.06 6.17 -5.97
CA GLY A 44 -13.52 7.45 -6.45
C GLY A 44 -12.33 7.39 -7.42
N GLY A 45 -11.87 6.21 -7.82
CA GLY A 45 -10.72 6.09 -8.74
C GLY A 45 -9.37 6.35 -8.06
N ALA A 46 -8.28 6.09 -8.78
CA ALA A 46 -6.91 6.07 -8.23
C ALA A 46 -6.51 7.40 -7.55
N LYS A 47 -6.93 8.55 -8.10
CA LYS A 47 -6.65 9.86 -7.52
C LYS A 47 -7.27 10.04 -6.14
N ARG A 48 -8.58 9.74 -6.00
CA ARG A 48 -9.27 9.85 -4.69
C ARG A 48 -8.74 8.81 -3.71
N ALA A 49 -8.35 7.64 -4.22
CA ALA A 49 -7.71 6.61 -3.43
C ALA A 49 -6.43 7.10 -2.77
N LEU A 50 -5.55 7.67 -3.59
CA LEU A 50 -4.28 8.20 -3.15
C LEU A 50 -4.47 9.35 -2.16
N LEU A 51 -5.39 10.27 -2.43
CA LEU A 51 -5.66 11.39 -1.51
C LEU A 51 -6.08 10.89 -0.13
N LYS A 52 -6.99 9.91 -0.10
CA LYS A 52 -7.44 9.30 1.16
C LYS A 52 -6.30 8.57 1.87
N TRP A 53 -5.43 7.87 1.14
CA TRP A 53 -4.25 7.24 1.72
C TRP A 53 -3.31 8.26 2.36
N VAL A 54 -3.03 9.38 1.69
CA VAL A 54 -2.19 10.46 2.24
C VAL A 54 -2.79 10.97 3.55
N GLN A 55 -4.09 11.26 3.56
CA GLN A 55 -4.81 11.75 4.74
C GLN A 55 -4.75 10.77 5.92
N THR A 56 -4.90 9.47 5.67
CA THR A 56 -4.93 8.46 6.74
C THR A 56 -3.55 8.07 7.24
N THR A 57 -2.56 8.04 6.34
CA THR A 57 -1.26 7.42 6.60
C THR A 57 -0.20 8.47 6.94
N ALA A 58 -0.13 9.55 6.17
CA ALA A 58 0.93 10.54 6.27
C ALA A 58 0.54 11.71 7.19
N THR A 59 -0.69 12.20 7.10
CA THR A 59 -1.04 13.49 7.71
C THR A 59 -1.71 13.38 9.07
N LYS A 60 -2.45 12.29 9.32
CA LYS A 60 -3.22 12.09 10.57
C LYS A 60 -2.36 12.19 11.84
N ARG A 61 -1.13 11.68 11.82
CA ARG A 61 -0.21 11.74 12.98
C ARG A 61 0.45 13.11 13.16
N LEU A 62 0.49 13.90 12.10
CA LEU A 62 1.17 15.19 12.04
C LEU A 62 0.22 16.37 12.19
N GLY A 63 -1.10 16.12 12.35
CA GLY A 63 -2.10 17.18 12.40
C GLY A 63 -2.22 17.97 11.09
N LEU A 64 -1.77 17.40 9.98
CA LEU A 64 -1.79 18.04 8.66
C LEU A 64 -3.11 17.75 7.94
N ASP A 65 -3.64 18.74 7.25
CA ASP A 65 -4.90 18.66 6.51
C ASP A 65 -4.64 18.85 5.00
N VAL A 66 -4.56 17.73 4.28
CA VAL A 66 -4.32 17.70 2.83
C VAL A 66 -5.63 17.39 2.11
N LYS A 67 -6.15 18.34 1.32
CA LYS A 67 -7.49 18.25 0.69
C LYS A 67 -7.46 18.00 -0.81
N ASP A 68 -6.32 18.24 -1.44
CA ASP A 68 -6.15 18.25 -2.88
C ASP A 68 -4.73 17.82 -3.26
N PHE A 69 -4.42 17.78 -4.56
CA PHE A 69 -3.06 17.60 -5.11
C PHE A 69 -2.53 18.90 -5.73
N GLY A 70 -2.85 20.04 -5.13
CA GLY A 70 -2.47 21.37 -5.60
C GLY A 70 -2.07 22.27 -4.42
N PRO A 71 -2.92 23.22 -4.00
CA PRO A 71 -2.60 24.14 -2.89
C PRO A 71 -2.08 23.46 -1.63
N SER A 72 -2.62 22.29 -1.25
CA SER A 72 -2.21 21.55 -0.05
C SER A 72 -0.75 21.06 -0.10
N TRP A 73 -0.12 21.06 -1.28
CA TRP A 73 1.24 20.55 -1.51
C TRP A 73 2.26 21.65 -1.77
N ARG A 74 1.81 22.88 -2.05
CA ARG A 74 2.68 24.02 -2.39
C ARG A 74 3.68 24.39 -1.30
N THR A 75 3.36 24.10 -0.04
CA THR A 75 4.25 24.37 1.09
C THR A 75 5.41 23.36 1.21
N GLY A 76 5.38 22.27 0.44
CA GLY A 76 6.34 21.18 0.53
C GLY A 76 6.12 20.22 1.71
N VAL A 77 5.34 20.64 2.72
CA VAL A 77 5.12 19.86 3.96
C VAL A 77 4.42 18.53 3.69
N ALA A 78 3.49 18.49 2.71
CA ALA A 78 2.79 17.26 2.34
C ALA A 78 3.74 16.21 1.74
N PHE A 79 4.75 16.62 0.96
CA PHE A 79 5.75 15.69 0.42
C PHE A 79 6.61 15.10 1.54
N HIS A 80 7.08 15.94 2.47
CA HIS A 80 7.81 15.49 3.66
C HIS A 80 6.99 14.55 4.53
N ALA A 81 5.69 14.80 4.70
CA ALA A 81 4.80 13.91 5.43
C ALA A 81 4.69 12.53 4.79
N VAL A 82 4.66 12.45 3.45
CA VAL A 82 4.64 11.17 2.72
C VAL A 82 5.98 10.44 2.89
N ILE A 83 7.11 11.12 2.74
CA ILE A 83 8.44 10.53 2.96
C ILE A 83 8.57 10.02 4.40
N PHE A 84 8.13 10.81 5.38
CA PHE A 84 8.10 10.41 6.79
C PHE A 84 7.22 9.18 7.03
N ALA A 85 6.10 9.04 6.32
CA ALA A 85 5.22 7.88 6.43
C ALA A 85 5.85 6.59 5.85
N LEU A 86 6.71 6.72 4.84
CA LEU A 86 7.45 5.61 4.26
C LEU A 86 8.69 5.26 5.10
N GLN A 87 9.43 6.28 5.55
CA GLN A 87 10.69 6.13 6.25
C GLN A 87 10.87 7.26 7.27
N PRO A 88 10.40 7.07 8.52
CA PRO A 88 10.33 8.14 9.52
C PRO A 88 11.67 8.78 9.89
N HIS A 89 12.78 8.06 9.71
CA HIS A 89 14.11 8.52 10.12
C HIS A 89 14.76 9.51 9.13
N LEU A 90 14.20 9.69 7.92
CA LEU A 90 14.75 10.60 6.92
C LEU A 90 14.34 12.06 7.13
N VAL A 91 13.24 12.31 7.85
CA VAL A 91 12.60 13.63 7.89
C VAL A 91 12.38 14.08 9.33
N ASN A 92 12.89 15.27 9.65
CA ASN A 92 12.51 15.97 10.87
C ASN A 92 11.38 16.97 10.58
N MET A 93 10.15 16.57 10.87
CA MET A 93 8.97 17.40 10.63
C MET A 93 9.02 18.74 11.38
N GLU A 94 9.62 18.83 12.57
CA GLU A 94 9.69 20.12 13.30
C GLU A 94 10.46 21.19 12.50
N ARG A 95 11.50 20.77 11.77
CA ARG A 95 12.28 21.67 10.91
C ARG A 95 11.52 22.06 9.64
N VAL A 96 10.84 21.09 9.02
CA VAL A 96 10.06 21.29 7.80
C VAL A 96 9.00 22.39 7.98
N TRP A 97 8.37 22.48 9.15
CA TRP A 97 7.32 23.47 9.41
C TRP A 97 7.83 24.91 9.52
N ARG A 98 9.14 25.10 9.79
CA ARG A 98 9.76 26.43 9.94
C ARG A 98 10.51 26.88 8.69
N ARG A 99 10.67 26.01 7.70
CA ARG A 99 11.40 26.26 6.46
C ARG A 99 10.51 26.91 5.39
N PRO A 100 11.09 27.69 4.47
CA PRO A 100 10.35 28.24 3.35
C PRO A 100 9.94 27.14 2.36
N ASN A 101 8.86 27.39 1.64
CA ASN A 101 8.23 26.42 0.72
C ASN A 101 9.22 25.84 -0.30
N ARG A 102 10.04 26.70 -0.92
CA ARG A 102 11.01 26.31 -1.95
C ARG A 102 12.07 25.35 -1.42
N GLU A 103 12.60 25.62 -0.23
CA GLU A 103 13.55 24.71 0.43
C GLU A 103 12.91 23.38 0.79
N ASN A 104 11.68 23.41 1.31
CA ASN A 104 10.94 22.19 1.61
C ASN A 104 10.73 21.33 0.37
N LEU A 105 10.35 21.94 -0.76
CA LEU A 105 10.15 21.23 -2.02
C LEU A 105 11.47 20.63 -2.55
N GLU A 106 12.53 21.43 -2.60
CA GLU A 106 13.83 20.99 -3.10
C GLU A 106 14.41 19.84 -2.28
N GLU A 107 14.33 19.94 -0.95
CA GLU A 107 14.82 18.90 -0.05
C GLU A 107 13.95 17.64 -0.13
N ALA A 108 12.62 17.77 -0.20
CA ALA A 108 11.74 16.62 -0.33
C ALA A 108 12.02 15.84 -1.62
N PHE A 109 12.20 16.54 -2.74
CA PHE A 109 12.51 15.90 -4.02
C PHE A 109 13.89 15.28 -4.03
N SER A 110 14.89 15.97 -3.46
CA SER A 110 16.24 15.43 -3.31
C SER A 110 16.30 14.18 -2.42
N LEU A 111 15.56 14.17 -1.30
CA LEU A 111 15.47 13.02 -0.41
C LEU A 111 14.75 11.84 -1.09
N ALA A 112 13.65 12.11 -1.77
CA ALA A 112 12.91 11.07 -2.49
C ALA A 112 13.74 10.42 -3.60
N GLU A 113 14.55 11.21 -4.32
CA GLU A 113 15.44 10.69 -5.36
C GLU A 113 16.58 9.86 -4.77
N LYS A 114 17.27 10.38 -3.75
CA LYS A 114 18.47 9.73 -3.18
C LYS A 114 18.15 8.49 -2.35
N GLU A 115 17.13 8.57 -1.51
CA GLU A 115 16.84 7.54 -0.50
C GLU A 115 15.78 6.55 -0.98
N LEU A 116 14.83 7.00 -1.82
CA LEU A 116 13.71 6.18 -2.29
C LEU A 116 13.81 5.85 -3.79
N GLY A 117 14.77 6.42 -4.52
CA GLY A 117 14.94 6.20 -5.96
C GLY A 117 13.79 6.76 -6.81
N ILE A 118 13.03 7.74 -6.29
CA ILE A 118 11.87 8.32 -6.98
C ILE A 118 12.36 9.49 -7.85
N PRO A 119 12.20 9.43 -9.19
CA PRO A 119 12.68 10.48 -10.08
C PRO A 119 11.92 11.79 -9.84
N ARG A 120 12.64 12.90 -9.97
CA ARG A 120 12.06 14.25 -9.88
C ARG A 120 11.24 14.55 -11.12
N LEU A 121 9.94 14.76 -10.93
CA LEU A 121 9.01 15.13 -12.00
C LEU A 121 8.54 16.59 -11.92
N LEU A 122 8.90 17.28 -10.84
CA LEU A 122 8.45 18.63 -10.53
C LEU A 122 9.66 19.50 -10.18
N ASP A 123 9.61 20.74 -10.65
CA ASP A 123 10.53 21.79 -10.26
C ASP A 123 10.03 22.50 -8.99
N PRO A 124 10.92 22.95 -8.10
CA PRO A 124 10.56 23.56 -6.82
C PRO A 124 10.09 25.04 -6.93
N GLU A 125 9.63 25.48 -8.10
CA GLU A 125 9.26 26.88 -8.41
C GLU A 125 7.75 27.16 -8.27
#